data_AF-A0A2E1IYT5-F1
#
_entry.id   AF-A0A2E1IYT5-F1
#
_cell.length_a   1.000
_cell.length_b   1.000
_cell.length_c   1.000
_cell.angle_alpha   90.00
_cell.angle_beta   90.00
_cell.angle_gamma   90.00
#
_symmetry.space_group_name_H-M   'P 1'
#
loop_
_entity.id
_entity.type
_entity.pdbx_description
1 polymer ?
#
loop_
_entity_poly.entity_id
_entity_poly.type
_entity_poly.pdbx_seq_one_letter_code
_entity_poly.pdbx_strand_id
1 'polypeptide(L)' 'MANELEIHHDKDIIYINCLDEKIFKDKLNDFLKQGYAVLGMPQKNKFGLFKVALKKSNV' A
#
# COMPACT_ATOMS: atom_id res chain seq x y z
N MET A 1 -17.23 -1.91 11.77
CA MET A 1 -15.84 -1.86 12.30
C MET A 1 -15.00 -1.25 11.19
N ALA A 2 -14.40 -0.10 11.44
CA ALA A 2 -13.73 0.69 10.42
C ALA A 2 -12.45 -0.03 9.97
N ASN A 3 -12.50 -0.69 8.82
CA ASN A 3 -11.29 -1.05 8.12
C ASN A 3 -10.71 0.27 7.60
N GLU A 4 -9.85 0.92 8.39
CA GLU A 4 -9.13 2.14 8.01
C GLU A 4 -8.07 1.78 6.96
N LEU A 5 -8.54 1.39 5.77
CA LEU A 5 -7.76 1.26 4.56
C LEU A 5 -7.89 2.58 3.81
N GLU A 6 -6.82 3.35 3.80
CA GLU A 6 -6.73 4.57 3.01
C GLU A 6 -5.82 4.31 1.83
N ILE A 7 -6.36 4.46 0.61
CA ILE A 7 -5.59 4.37 -0.62
C ILE A 7 -5.61 5.76 -1.27
N HIS A 8 -4.45 6.40 -1.33
CA HIS A 8 -4.26 7.69 -1.98
C HIS A 8 -3.54 7.52 -3.31
N HIS A 9 -4.05 8.15 -4.36
CA HIS A 9 -3.44 8.15 -5.68
C HIS A 9 -2.87 9.54 -5.94
N ASP A 10 -1.54 9.63 -6.05
CA ASP A 10 -0.82 10.85 -6.42
C ASP A 10 -0.10 10.62 -7.75
N LYS A 11 -0.64 11.18 -8.83
CA LYS A 11 -0.12 11.03 -10.21
C LYS A 11 0.08 9.55 -10.58
N ASP A 12 1.31 9.05 -10.49
CA ASP A 12 1.74 7.69 -10.83
C ASP A 12 2.00 6.80 -9.60
N ILE A 13 1.81 7.36 -8.40
CA ILE A 13 2.12 6.73 -7.12
C ILE A 13 0.83 6.43 -6.36
N ILE A 14 0.70 5.20 -5.88
CA ILE A 14 -0.36 4.76 -4.98
C ILE A 14 0.22 4.61 -3.59
N TYR A 15 -0.35 5.32 -2.62
CA TYR A 15 -0.05 5.16 -1.21
C TYR A 15 -1.14 4.32 -0.58
N ILE A 16 -0.74 3.24 0.08
CA ILE A 16 -1.66 2.41 0.87
C ILE A 16 -1.30 2.61 2.34
N ASN A 17 -2.26 3.05 3.13
CA ASN A 17 -2.18 3.08 4.59
C ASN A 17 -3.26 2.14 5.15
N CYS A 18 -2.90 1.26 6.07
CA CYS A 18 -3.86 0.35 6.68
C CYS A 18 -3.43 -0.08 8.08
N LEU A 19 -4.38 -0.13 9.03
CA LEU A 19 -4.12 -0.62 10.39
C LEU A 19 -4.09 -2.15 10.48
N ASP A 20 -4.73 -2.83 9.53
CA ASP A 20 -4.79 -4.29 9.48
C ASP A 20 -3.70 -4.85 8.55
N GLU A 21 -2.80 -5.67 9.10
CA GLU A 21 -1.69 -6.25 8.33
C GLU A 21 -2.17 -7.17 7.22
N LYS A 22 -3.25 -7.92 7.44
CA LYS A 22 -3.77 -8.90 6.49
C LYS A 22 -4.37 -8.18 5.29
N ILE A 23 -5.20 -7.16 5.52
CA ILE A 23 -5.77 -6.31 4.47
C ILE A 23 -4.65 -5.57 3.72
N PHE A 24 -3.66 -5.04 4.46
CA PHE A 24 -2.50 -4.38 3.86
C PHE A 24 -1.75 -5.29 2.89
N LYS A 25 -1.40 -6.50 3.33
CA LYS A 25 -0.67 -7.49 2.51
C LYS A 25 -1.50 -7.95 1.31
N ASP A 26 -2.80 -8.13 1.49
CA ASP A 26 -3.73 -8.49 0.42
C ASP A 26 -3.74 -7.41 -0.67
N LYS A 27 -3.97 -6.15 -0.29
CA LYS A 27 -3.96 -5.02 -1.23
C LYS A 27 -2.60 -4.82 -1.90
N LEU A 28 -1.51 -4.89 -1.13
CA LEU A 28 -0.16 -4.81 -1.66
C LEU A 28 0.06 -5.86 -2.76
N ASN A 29 -0.28 -7.13 -2.49
CA ASN A 29 -0.16 -8.20 -3.49
C ASN A 29 -1.05 -7.98 -4.71
N ASP A 30 -2.25 -7.44 -4.53
CA ASP A 30 -3.16 -7.11 -5.62
C ASP A 30 -2.55 -6.09 -6.58
N PHE A 31 -1.97 -5.01 -6.04
CA PHE A 31 -1.28 -4.00 -6.86
C PHE A 31 0.01 -4.55 -7.49
N LEU A 32 0.78 -5.37 -6.77
CA LEU A 32 1.95 -6.04 -7.34
C LEU A 32 1.58 -6.89 -8.56
N LYS A 33 0.47 -7.63 -8.50
CA LYS A 33 -0.05 -8.41 -9.65
C LYS A 33 -0.53 -7.54 -10.81
N GLN A 34 -1.00 -6.33 -10.53
CA GLN A 34 -1.40 -5.36 -11.55
C GLN A 34 -0.21 -4.64 -12.22
N GLY A 35 1.03 -5.00 -11.87
CA GLY A 35 2.24 -4.40 -12.44
C GLY A 35 2.72 -3.14 -11.71
N TYR A 36 2.23 -2.89 -10.49
CA TYR A 36 2.83 -1.88 -9.62
C TYR A 36 4.06 -2.44 -8.93
N ALA A 37 5.06 -1.60 -8.70
CA ALA A 37 6.26 -1.92 -7.95
C ALA A 37 6.28 -1.10 -6.66
N VAL A 38 6.80 -1.69 -5.58
CA VAL A 38 6.97 -0.98 -4.30
C VAL A 38 8.04 0.10 -4.43
N LEU A 39 7.66 1.34 -4.17
CA LEU A 39 8.59 2.45 -4.00
C LEU A 39 9.16 2.39 -2.58
N GLY A 40 10.27 1.66 -2.43
CA GLY A 40 10.99 1.52 -1.16
C GLY A 40 10.50 0.33 -0.33
N MET A 41 10.55 0.47 1.01
CA MET A 41 10.15 -0.58 1.94
C MET A 41 8.83 -0.23 2.64
N PRO A 42 7.89 -1.19 2.79
CA PRO A 42 6.72 -1.01 3.64
C PRO A 42 7.15 -0.62 5.06
N GLN A 43 6.54 0.43 5.61
CA GLN A 43 6.81 0.89 6.96
C GLN A 43 5.62 0.61 7.87
N LYS A 44 5.90 0.28 9.13
CA LYS A 44 4.90 0.21 10.20
C LYS A 44 5.18 1.32 11.19
N ASN A 45 4.20 2.17 11.47
CA ASN A 45 4.34 3.22 12.48
C ASN A 45 4.19 2.65 13.90
N LYS A 46 4.49 3.47 14.91
CA LYS A 46 4.40 3.09 16.34
C LYS A 46 2.96 2.77 16.81
N PHE A 47 1.96 3.18 16.04
CA PHE A 47 0.54 2.93 16.29
C PHE A 47 0.02 1.68 15.57
N GLY A 48 0.88 0.95 14.85
CA GLY A 48 0.50 -0.25 14.12
C GLY A 48 0.00 -0.02 12.69
N LEU A 49 -0.04 1.23 12.21
CA LEU A 49 -0.40 1.56 10.84
C LEU A 49 0.72 1.16 9.88
N PHE A 50 0.37 0.31 8.92
CA PHE A 50 1.21 -0.05 7.79
C PHE A 50 1.03 1.00 6.69
N LYS A 51 2.14 1.42 6.09
CA LYS A 51 2.16 2.35 4.97
C LYS A 51 3.14 1.90 3.89
N VAL A 52 2.77 2.07 2.64
CA VAL A 52 3.65 1.78 1.49
C VAL A 52 3.29 2.67 0.32
N ALA A 53 4.31 3.05 -0.45
CA ALA A 53 4.16 3.69 -1.74
C ALA A 53 4.39 2.66 -2.85
N LEU A 54 3.57 2.71 -3.88
CA LEU A 54 3.61 1.85 -5.05
C LEU A 54 3.65 2.74 -6.28
N LYS A 55 4.40 2.36 -7.30
CA LYS A 55 4.39 3.06 -8.59
C LYS A 55 4.11 2.07 -9.69
N LYS A 56 3.31 2.45 -10.67
CA LYS A 56 3.11 1.58 -11.83
C LYS A 56 4.44 1.40 -12.55
N SER A 57 4.92 0.16 -12.60
CA SER A 57 6.14 -0.16 -13.31
C SER A 57 5.77 -0.26 -14.78
N ASN A 58 5.98 0.82 -15.52
CA ASN A 58 5.90 0.83 -16.98
C ASN A 58 7.14 0.09 -17.49
N VAL A 59 7.13 -1.24 -17.39
CA VAL A 59 8.07 -2.11 -18.13
C VAL A 59 7.58 -2.22 -19.56
#